data_AF-A0A933E6N8-F1
#
_entry.id   AF-A0A933E6N8-F1
#
_cell.length_a   1.000
_cell.length_b   1.000
_cell.length_c   1.000
_cell.angle_alpha   90.00
_cell.angle_beta   90.00
_cell.angle_gamma   90.00
#
_symmetry.space_group_name_H-M   'P 1'
#
loop_
_entity.id
_entity.type
_entity.pdbx_description
1 polymer ?
#
loop_
_entity_poly.entity_id
_entity_poly.type
_entity_poly.pdbx_seq_one_letter_code
_entity_poly.pdbx_strand_id
1 'polypeptide(L)' 'MANIQCARCGNEGPPPDFIPYEGALKAAIVSQICSECWEAWKKMSVMVINEFRLTPFLPEHRQVLEQHMKDFLKLKA' A
#
# COMPACT_ATOMS: atom_id res chain seq x y z
N MET A 1 -5.81 -8.49 19.79
CA MET A 1 -5.74 -7.74 18.52
C MET A 1 -4.28 -7.37 18.36
N ALA A 2 -3.59 -7.92 17.35
CA ALA A 2 -2.19 -7.60 17.12
C ALA A 2 -2.15 -6.20 16.50
N ASN A 3 -1.81 -5.20 17.31
CA ASN A 3 -1.58 -3.86 16.81
C ASN A 3 -0.18 -3.81 16.20
N ILE A 4 -0.07 -3.17 15.03
CA ILE A 4 1.18 -2.95 14.34
C ILE A 4 1.47 -1.45 14.34
N GLN A 5 2.75 -1.10 14.48
CA GLN A 5 3.18 0.28 14.44
C GLN A 5 3.20 0.76 12.98
N CYS A 6 2.34 1.71 12.64
CA CYS A 6 2.24 2.20 11.27
C CYS A 6 3.42 3.13 10.95
N ALA A 7 4.22 2.77 9.95
CA ALA A 7 5.33 3.59 9.45
C ALA A 7 4.87 4.93 8.86
N ARG A 8 3.63 5.00 8.37
CA ARG A 8 3.08 6.20 7.75
C ARG A 8 2.53 7.21 8.74
N CYS A 9 1.64 6.79 9.64
CA CYS A 9 0.98 7.69 10.59
C CYS A 9 1.63 7.69 11.99
N GLY A 10 2.57 6.80 12.26
CA GLY A 10 3.23 6.65 13.56
C GLY A 10 2.36 6.01 14.64
N ASN A 11 1.05 5.85 14.40
CA ASN A 11 0.12 5.27 15.35
C ASN A 11 0.08 3.74 15.25
N GLU A 12 -0.33 3.10 16.35
CA GLU A 12 -0.60 1.68 16.40
C GLU A 12 -2.02 1.39 15.92
N GLY A 13 -2.18 0.39 15.05
CA GLY A 13 -3.50 -0.01 14.56
C GLY A 13 -3.53 -1.46 14.08
N PRO A 14 -4.71 -2.00 13.77
CA PRO A 14 -4.81 -3.33 13.20
C PRO A 14 -4.17 -3.35 11.80
N PRO A 15 -3.50 -4.45 11.42
CA PRO A 15 -3.02 -4.63 10.05
C PRO A 15 -4.19 -4.75 9.06
N PRO A 16 -3.98 -4.45 7.76
CA PRO A 16 -4.98 -4.65 6.73
C PRO A 16 -5.27 -6.14 6.46
N ASP A 17 -6.54 -6.52 6.45
CA ASP A 17 -6.97 -7.90 6.18
C ASP A 17 -6.83 -8.33 4.72
N PHE A 18 -6.99 -7.38 3.78
CA PHE A 18 -6.98 -7.67 2.34
C PHE A 18 -6.00 -6.77 1.58
N ILE A 19 -5.02 -7.42 0.95
CA ILE A 19 -4.01 -6.81 0.09
C ILE A 19 -4.02 -7.57 -1.24
N PRO A 20 -4.27 -6.92 -2.39
CA PRO A 20 -4.23 -7.51 -3.72
C PRO A 20 -2.79 -7.60 -4.25
N TYR A 21 -1.84 -7.94 -3.36
CA TYR A 21 -0.43 -8.16 -3.66
C TYR A 21 0.00 -9.45 -2.97
N GLU A 22 0.96 -10.14 -3.55
CA GLU A 22 1.44 -11.43 -3.06
C GLU A 22 2.94 -11.36 -2.71
N GLY A 23 3.42 -12.35 -1.95
CA GLY A 23 4.84 -12.46 -1.58
C GLY A 23 5.30 -11.43 -0.53
N ALA A 24 6.55 -10.97 -0.67
CA ALA A 24 7.22 -10.13 0.32
C ALA A 24 6.55 -8.76 0.50
N LEU A 25 5.91 -8.23 -0.55
CA LEU A 25 5.24 -6.93 -0.49
C LEU A 25 4.04 -6.96 0.46
N LYS A 26 3.24 -8.03 0.41
CA LYS A 26 2.13 -8.25 1.35
C LYS A 26 2.62 -8.29 2.79
N ALA A 27 3.68 -9.05 3.05
CA ALA A 27 4.24 -9.18 4.39
C ALA A 27 4.75 -7.82 4.93
N ALA A 28 5.42 -7.03 4.08
CA ALA A 28 5.89 -5.70 4.46
C ALA A 28 4.75 -4.75 4.84
N ILE A 29 3.68 -4.72 4.04
CA ILE A 29 2.51 -3.87 4.33
C ILE A 29 1.81 -4.32 5.61
N VAL A 30 1.51 -5.62 5.76
CA VAL A 30 0.84 -6.14 6.97
C VAL A 30 1.66 -5.87 8.24
N SER A 31 2.99 -5.90 8.16
CA SER A 31 3.86 -5.70 9.31
C SER A 31 4.09 -4.22 9.67
N GLN A 32 3.94 -3.29 8.73
CA GLN A 32 4.36 -1.89 8.91
C GLN A 32 3.25 -0.87 8.64
N ILE A 33 2.10 -1.26 8.10
CA ILE A 33 1.02 -0.35 7.71
C ILE A 33 -0.29 -0.77 8.36
N CYS A 34 -1.00 0.18 8.95
CA CYS A 34 -2.29 -0.07 9.56
C CYS A 34 -3.41 -0.04 8.52
N SER A 35 -4.55 -0.69 8.86
CA SER A 35 -5.73 -0.78 8.00
C SER A 35 -6.24 0.59 7.54
N GLU A 36 -6.22 1.61 8.40
CA GLU A 36 -6.63 2.98 8.05
C GLU A 36 -5.74 3.63 6.98
N CYS A 37 -4.41 3.51 7.13
CA CYS A 37 -3.47 4.02 6.13
C CYS A 37 -3.57 3.26 4.80
N TRP A 38 -3.87 1.96 4.87
CA TRP A 38 -4.11 1.12 3.70
C TRP A 38 -5.40 1.51 2.96
N GLU A 39 -6.49 1.74 3.67
CA GLU A 39 -7.74 2.28 3.12
C GLU A 39 -7.52 3.61 2.38
N ALA A 40 -6.73 4.51 2.98
CA ALA A 40 -6.35 5.77 2.34
C ALA A 40 -5.52 5.55 1.07
N TRP A 41 -4.61 4.56 1.08
CA TRP A 41 -3.85 4.19 -0.12
C TRP A 41 -4.75 3.61 -1.21
N LYS A 42 -5.73 2.77 -0.89
CA LYS A 42 -6.68 2.24 -1.89
C LYS A 42 -7.38 3.37 -2.64
N LYS A 43 -7.85 4.40 -1.93
CA LYS A 43 -8.47 5.58 -2.56
C LYS A 43 -7.47 6.32 -3.45
N MET A 44 -6.24 6.53 -2.99
CA MET A 44 -5.17 7.16 -3.77
C MET A 44 -4.81 6.34 -5.01
N SER A 45 -4.71 5.02 -4.90
CA SER A 45 -4.36 4.12 -6.01
C SER A 45 -5.37 4.22 -7.15
N VAL A 46 -6.66 4.39 -6.87
CA VAL A 46 -7.69 4.60 -7.90
C VAL A 46 -7.46 5.93 -8.62
N MET A 47 -7.12 7.01 -7.89
CA MET A 47 -6.79 8.30 -8.51
C MET A 47 -5.53 8.20 -9.38
N VAL A 48 -4.46 7.57 -8.87
CA VAL A 48 -3.21 7.35 -9.62
C VAL A 48 -3.49 6.53 -10.88
N ILE A 49 -4.26 5.43 -10.78
CA ILE A 49 -4.61 4.61 -11.94
C ILE A 49 -5.36 5.44 -12.99
N ASN A 50 -6.31 6.28 -12.58
CA ASN A 50 -7.10 7.10 -13.49
C ASN A 50 -6.29 8.24 -14.12
N GLU A 51 -5.46 8.95 -13.33
CA GLU A 51 -4.65 10.07 -13.82
C GLU A 51 -3.54 9.61 -14.76
N PHE A 52 -2.80 8.56 -14.38
CA PHE A 52 -1.73 8.01 -15.20
C PHE A 52 -2.23 7.01 -16.25
N ARG A 53 -3.55 6.77 -16.31
CA ARG A 53 -4.22 5.76 -17.17
C ARG A 53 -3.51 4.41 -17.12
N LEU A 54 -3.17 3.98 -15.90
CA LEU A 54 -2.42 2.75 -15.68
C LEU A 54 -3.27 1.53 -16.02
N THR A 55 -2.71 0.63 -16.82
CA THR A 55 -3.35 -0.66 -17.11
C THR A 55 -2.76 -1.74 -16.19
N PRO A 56 -3.54 -2.33 -15.26
CA PRO A 56 -3.02 -3.28 -14.26
C PRO A 56 -2.46 -4.58 -14.85
N PHE A 57 -2.80 -4.90 -16.11
CA PHE A 57 -2.23 -6.03 -16.83
C PHE A 57 -0.77 -5.80 -17.24
N LEU A 58 -0.38 -4.54 -17.53
CA LEU A 58 0.98 -4.23 -17.94
C LEU A 58 1.92 -4.20 -16.72
N PRO A 59 3.05 -4.92 -16.78
CA PRO A 59 4.01 -4.97 -15.67
C PRO A 59 4.65 -3.60 -15.39
N GLU A 60 4.88 -2.78 -16.42
CA GLU A 60 5.46 -1.43 -16.29
C GLU A 60 4.56 -0.51 -15.45
N HIS A 61 3.25 -0.56 -15.67
CA HIS A 61 2.30 0.23 -14.89
C HIS A 61 2.17 -0.25 -13.44
N ARG A 62 2.31 -1.55 -13.19
CA ARG A 62 2.37 -2.09 -11.82
C ARG A 62 3.58 -1.54 -11.07
N GLN A 63 4.74 -1.46 -11.72
CA GLN A 63 5.93 -0.86 -11.12
C GLN A 63 5.70 0.62 -10.74
N VAL A 64 5.05 1.40 -11.62
CA VAL A 64 4.70 2.80 -11.33
C VAL A 64 3.76 2.88 -10.12
N LEU A 65 2.71 2.07 -10.09
CA LEU A 65 1.76 2.04 -8.98
C LEU A 65 2.43 1.63 -7.66
N GLU A 66 3.31 0.64 -7.69
CA GLU A 66 4.10 0.20 -6.54
C GLU A 66 5.07 1.29 -6.05
N GLN A 67 5.68 2.07 -6.94
CA GLN A 67 6.52 3.20 -6.55
C GLN A 67 5.71 4.27 -5.81
N HIS A 68 4.55 4.65 -6.35
CA HIS A 68 3.64 5.57 -5.66
C HIS A 68 3.14 5.00 -4.32
N MET A 69 2.90 3.69 -4.26
CA MET A 69 2.50 3.01 -3.03
C MET A 69 3.59 3.14 -1.97
N LYS A 70 4.83 2.80 -2.33
CA LYS A 70 5.98 2.84 -1.42
C LYS A 70 6.22 4.25 -0.91
N ASP A 71 6.13 5.27 -1.77
CA ASP A 71 6.28 6.67 -1.36
C ASP A 71 5.16 7.12 -0.42
N PHE A 72 3.91 6.79 -0.74
CA PHE A 72 2.74 7.16 0.06
C PHE A 72 2.71 6.49 1.43
N LEU A 73 3.05 5.20 1.47
CA LEU A 73 3.10 4.39 2.69
C LEU A 73 4.42 4.55 3.46
N LYS A 74 5.36 5.34 2.94
CA LYS A 74 6.72 5.49 3.50
C LYS A 74 7.43 4.15 3.71
N LEU A 75 7.11 3.17 2.86
CA LEU A 75 7.78 1.87 2.80
C LEU A 75 9.10 2.05 2.04
N LYS A 76 10.08 2.67 2.70
CA LYS A 76 11.47 2.64 2.25
C LYS A 76 12.11 1.37 2.82
N ALA A 77 12.63 0.53 1.92
CA ALA A 77 13.64 -0.45 2.30
C ALA A 77 14.89 0.27 2.80
#